data_AF-A0AAF0EB38-F1
#
_entry.id   AF-A0AAF0EB38-F1
#
_cell.length_a   1.000
_cell.length_b   1.000
_cell.length_c   1.000
_cell.angle_alpha   90.00
_cell.angle_beta   90.00
_cell.angle_gamma   90.00
#
_symmetry.space_group_name_H-M   'P 1'
#
loop_
_entity.id
_entity.type
_entity.pdbx_description
1 polymer ?
#
loop_
_entity_poly.entity_id
_entity_poly.type
_entity_poly.pdbx_seq_one_letter_code
_entity_poly.pdbx_strand_id
1 'polypeptide(L)'
;MQPPIVGWLLLFLTVNIGFARGQPLDCKNIQWVGGRPFDLSAVFANGPLNVTVEEETPPSTTITTVLMNLCEPLALDTSIDPSDQCPENTHYLVWKADTDFKRIKLVQYFTVHGRQRLLLDQDGIA
;
A
#
# COMPACT_ATOMS: atom_id res chain seq x y z
N MET A 1 23.55 18.57 -53.36
CA MET A 1 22.35 17.74 -53.11
C MET A 1 22.75 16.69 -52.08
N GLN A 2 22.31 16.88 -50.83
CA GLN A 2 22.73 16.09 -49.68
C GLN A 2 21.45 15.86 -48.86
N PRO A 3 20.99 14.61 -48.67
CA PRO A 3 19.78 14.37 -47.90
C PRO A 3 20.11 14.44 -46.40
N PRO A 4 19.25 15.05 -45.56
CA PRO A 4 19.48 15.09 -44.13
C PRO A 4 19.10 13.74 -43.49
N ILE A 5 20.12 12.95 -43.12
CA ILE A 5 20.01 11.66 -42.42
C ILE A 5 19.75 11.87 -40.90
N VAL A 6 19.49 13.10 -40.46
CA VAL A 6 19.44 13.47 -39.03
C VAL A 6 18.05 13.30 -38.40
N GLY A 7 17.04 12.86 -39.17
CA GLY A 7 15.66 12.75 -38.69
C GLY A 7 15.28 11.43 -37.99
N TRP A 8 16.09 10.37 -38.11
CA TRP A 8 15.70 9.02 -37.69
C TRP A 8 16.28 8.56 -36.35
N LEU A 9 17.18 9.32 -35.73
CA LEU A 9 17.81 8.92 -34.47
C LEU A 9 17.04 9.34 -33.20
N LEU A 10 15.99 10.16 -33.32
CA LEU A 10 15.25 10.71 -32.17
C LEU A 10 13.96 9.94 -31.82
N LEU A 11 13.60 8.90 -32.56
CA LEU A 11 12.34 8.16 -32.36
C LEU A 11 12.47 6.86 -31.53
N PHE A 12 13.68 6.53 -31.06
CA PHE A 12 13.96 5.31 -30.27
C PHE A 12 14.23 5.56 -28.79
N LEU A 13 13.97 6.75 -28.27
CA LEU A 13 13.89 7.00 -26.81
C LEU A 13 12.47 6.68 -26.31
N THR A 14 12.00 5.46 -26.60
CA THR A 14 10.85 4.89 -25.91
C THR A 14 11.26 4.61 -24.47
N VAL A 15 10.87 5.56 -23.63
CA VAL A 15 10.62 5.47 -22.19
C VAL A 15 10.45 4.02 -21.73
N ASN A 16 11.53 3.41 -21.24
CA ASN A 16 11.44 2.19 -20.45
C ASN A 16 11.07 2.61 -19.02
N ILE A 17 9.79 2.90 -18.77
CA ILE A 17 9.27 2.85 -17.39
C ILE A 17 9.17 1.37 -17.05
N GLY A 18 10.25 0.82 -16.53
CA GLY A 18 10.23 -0.49 -15.91
C GLY A 18 9.33 -0.43 -14.69
N PHE A 19 8.14 -1.00 -14.78
CA PHE A 19 7.31 -1.28 -13.61
C PHE A 19 8.06 -2.30 -12.76
N ALA A 20 8.67 -1.84 -11.67
CA ALA A 20 9.28 -2.71 -10.67
C ALA A 20 8.15 -3.48 -9.99
N ARG A 21 7.87 -4.70 -10.48
CA ARG A 21 7.04 -5.66 -9.75
C ARG A 21 7.80 -6.08 -8.51
N GLY A 22 7.30 -5.64 -7.35
CA GLY A 22 7.86 -6.07 -6.09
C GLY A 22 7.77 -7.58 -5.96
N GLN A 23 8.91 -8.25 -5.74
CA GLN A 23 8.91 -9.67 -5.41
C GLN A 23 8.16 -9.89 -4.08
N PRO A 24 7.29 -10.91 -3.98
CA PRO A 24 6.58 -11.22 -2.75
C PRO A 24 7.58 -11.55 -1.62
N LEU A 25 7.28 -11.13 -0.39
CA LEU A 25 8.11 -11.48 0.76
C LEU A 25 8.05 -12.99 0.99
N ASP A 26 9.21 -13.64 1.14
CA ASP A 26 9.27 -15.04 1.56
C ASP A 26 8.95 -15.14 3.06
N CYS A 27 7.67 -15.38 3.37
CA CYS A 27 7.18 -15.51 4.73
C CYS A 27 7.76 -16.66 5.53
N LYS A 28 8.42 -17.65 4.89
CA LYS A 28 9.03 -18.78 5.60
C LYS A 28 10.41 -18.46 6.15
N ASN A 29 11.11 -17.51 5.53
CA ASN A 29 12.52 -17.22 5.81
C ASN A 29 12.75 -15.75 6.13
N ILE A 30 11.89 -15.16 6.95
CA ILE A 30 12.11 -13.78 7.38
C ILE A 30 13.24 -13.77 8.41
N GLN A 31 14.33 -13.08 8.07
CA GLN A 31 15.47 -12.90 8.96
C GLN A 31 15.47 -11.49 9.52
N TRP A 32 15.43 -11.38 10.84
CA TRP A 32 15.82 -10.16 11.53
C TRP A 32 17.34 -10.11 11.65
N VAL A 33 17.96 -8.94 11.54
CA VAL A 33 19.42 -8.79 11.57
C VAL A 33 20.01 -9.49 12.81
N GLY A 34 20.81 -10.54 12.59
CA GLY A 34 21.45 -11.33 13.66
C GLY A 34 20.54 -12.33 14.38
N GLY A 35 19.29 -12.50 13.94
CA GLY A 35 18.32 -13.41 14.52
C GLY A 35 18.19 -14.75 13.77
N ARG A 36 17.48 -15.71 14.37
CA ARG A 36 17.05 -16.93 13.68
C ARG A 36 15.92 -16.59 12.70
N PRO A 37 15.81 -17.29 11.55
CA PRO A 37 14.68 -17.11 10.66
C PRO A 37 13.37 -17.46 11.38
N PHE A 38 12.33 -16.69 11.10
CA PHE A 38 10.97 -16.93 11.60
C PHE A 38 9.98 -17.07 10.44
N ASP A 39 9.01 -17.96 10.64
CA ASP A 39 7.98 -18.27 9.67
C ASP A 39 6.67 -17.55 10.04
N LEU A 40 6.25 -16.60 9.21
CA LEU A 40 4.96 -15.90 9.32
C LEU A 40 3.85 -16.55 8.48
N SER A 41 4.16 -17.60 7.71
CA SER A 41 3.18 -18.26 6.84
C SER A 41 1.99 -18.78 7.63
N ALA A 42 2.23 -19.27 8.86
CA ALA A 42 1.15 -19.72 9.74
C ALA A 42 0.21 -18.58 10.18
N VAL A 43 0.74 -17.38 10.36
CA VAL A 43 -0.04 -16.20 10.79
C VAL A 43 -0.97 -15.72 9.68
N PHE A 44 -0.50 -15.75 8.44
CA PHE A 44 -1.27 -15.29 7.27
C PHE A 44 -1.88 -16.43 6.44
N ALA A 45 -1.85 -17.66 6.95
CA ALA A 45 -2.39 -18.83 6.24
C ALA A 45 -3.89 -18.69 5.89
N ASN A 46 -4.62 -17.94 6.71
CA ASN A 46 -6.06 -17.72 6.55
C ASN A 46 -6.39 -16.35 5.91
N GLY A 47 -5.39 -15.69 5.32
CA GLY A 47 -5.55 -14.38 4.68
C GLY A 47 -5.05 -13.21 5.54
N PRO A 48 -5.42 -11.96 5.17
CA PRO A 48 -4.94 -10.77 5.85
C PRO A 48 -5.43 -10.70 7.30
N LEU A 49 -4.55 -10.25 8.19
CA LEU A 49 -4.92 -9.86 9.54
C LEU A 49 -5.75 -8.58 9.46
N ASN A 50 -6.93 -8.59 10.08
CA ASN A 50 -7.83 -7.46 10.18
C ASN A 50 -8.04 -7.10 11.66
N VAL A 51 -7.73 -5.86 12.03
CA VAL A 51 -7.87 -5.33 13.38
C VAL A 51 -8.66 -4.03 13.33
N THR A 52 -9.75 -3.97 14.07
CA THR A 52 -10.57 -2.76 14.25
C THR A 52 -10.41 -2.23 15.67
N VAL A 53 -10.12 -0.94 15.79
CA VAL A 53 -10.03 -0.21 17.05
C VAL A 53 -11.02 0.93 17.00
N GLU A 54 -11.88 1.02 18.00
CA GLU A 54 -12.85 2.11 18.14
C GLU A 54 -12.39 3.02 19.28
N GLU A 55 -12.39 4.32 19.03
CA GLU A 55 -12.00 5.35 19.99
C GLU A 55 -13.05 6.46 20.03
N GLU A 56 -13.58 6.76 21.22
CA GLU A 56 -14.47 7.89 21.43
C GLU A 56 -13.67 9.19 21.37
N THR A 57 -13.98 10.03 20.38
CA THR A 57 -13.34 11.33 20.13
C THR A 57 -14.44 12.38 20.04
N PRO A 58 -15.02 12.82 21.19
CA PRO A 58 -16.20 13.68 21.21
C PRO A 58 -16.04 14.90 20.27
N PRO A 59 -17.05 15.22 19.44
CA PRO A 59 -18.44 14.72 19.46
C PRO A 59 -18.68 13.41 18.70
N SER A 60 -17.65 12.73 18.17
CA SER A 60 -17.78 11.58 17.27
C SER A 60 -17.06 10.31 17.78
N THR A 61 -17.32 9.17 17.14
CA THR A 61 -16.51 7.94 17.31
C THR A 61 -15.62 7.71 16.09
N THR A 62 -14.33 7.55 16.34
CA THR A 62 -13.35 7.22 15.30
C THR A 62 -13.11 5.72 15.31
N ILE A 63 -13.45 5.05 14.21
CA ILE A 63 -13.15 3.65 13.96
C ILE A 63 -11.88 3.58 13.10
N THR A 64 -10.78 3.09 13.67
CA THR A 64 -9.56 2.80 12.92
C THR A 64 -9.54 1.32 12.56
N THR A 65 -9.42 1.00 11.29
CA THR A 65 -9.22 -0.39 10.84
C THR A 65 -7.85 -0.54 10.20
N VAL A 66 -7.18 -1.61 10.58
CA VAL A 66 -5.86 -1.99 10.11
C VAL A 66 -5.99 -3.34 9.42
N LEU A 67 -5.65 -3.40 8.14
CA LEU A 67 -5.59 -4.61 7.35
C LEU A 67 -4.15 -4.86 6.93
N MET A 68 -3.63 -6.05 7.16
CA MET A 68 -2.25 -6.37 6.82
C MET A 68 -2.07 -7.81 6.35
N ASN A 69 -1.28 -7.99 5.30
CA ASN A 69 -0.77 -9.26 4.84
C ASN A 69 0.67 -9.06 4.37
N LEU A 70 1.61 -9.65 5.12
CA LEU A 70 3.03 -9.51 4.80
C LEU A 70 3.48 -10.48 3.71
N CYS A 71 2.79 -11.62 3.53
CA CYS A 71 3.19 -12.64 2.58
C CYS A 71 2.72 -12.32 1.17
N GLU A 72 1.52 -11.77 1.05
CA GLU A 72 0.88 -11.46 -0.21
C GLU A 72 0.32 -10.05 -0.19
N PRO A 73 0.28 -9.35 -1.34
CA PRO A 73 -0.44 -8.09 -1.43
C PRO A 73 -1.90 -8.23 -1.03
N LEU A 74 -2.44 -7.18 -0.44
CA LEU A 74 -3.87 -7.05 -0.18
C LEU A 74 -4.64 -7.03 -1.49
N ALA A 75 -5.74 -7.78 -1.54
CA ALA A 75 -6.61 -7.80 -2.69
C ALA A 75 -7.29 -6.43 -2.87
N LEU A 76 -7.37 -5.98 -4.11
CA LEU A 76 -8.12 -4.79 -4.47
C LEU A 76 -9.62 -5.08 -4.37
N ASP A 77 -10.35 -4.15 -3.74
CA ASP A 77 -11.81 -4.24 -3.66
C ASP A 77 -12.44 -3.62 -4.91
N THR A 78 -12.94 -4.48 -5.79
CA THR A 78 -13.58 -4.08 -7.06
C THR A 78 -14.87 -3.25 -6.87
N SER A 79 -15.42 -3.17 -5.66
CA SER A 79 -16.60 -2.36 -5.36
C SER A 79 -16.30 -0.90 -5.04
N ILE A 80 -15.02 -0.55 -4.84
CA ILE A 80 -14.55 0.80 -4.50
C ILE A 80 -13.95 1.46 -5.75
N ASP A 81 -14.05 2.78 -5.88
CA ASP A 81 -13.41 3.51 -6.98
C ASP A 81 -11.88 3.32 -6.94
N PRO A 82 -11.21 3.07 -8.08
CA PRO A 82 -9.75 2.91 -8.13
C PRO A 82 -8.96 4.08 -7.53
N SER A 83 -9.48 5.31 -7.53
CA SER A 83 -8.81 6.46 -6.90
C SER A 83 -8.85 6.43 -5.37
N ASP A 84 -9.84 5.74 -4.81
CA ASP A 84 -10.04 5.58 -3.37
C ASP A 84 -9.45 4.26 -2.85
N GLN A 85 -9.06 3.38 -3.76
CA GLN A 85 -8.34 2.15 -3.44
C GLN A 85 -6.88 2.42 -3.09
N CYS A 86 -6.33 1.52 -2.28
CA CYS A 86 -4.89 1.52 -2.07
C CYS A 86 -4.15 1.10 -3.34
N PRO A 87 -2.92 1.61 -3.54
CA PRO A 87 -2.11 1.22 -4.68
C PRO A 87 -1.91 -0.30 -4.76
N GLU A 88 -1.72 -0.80 -5.98
CA GLU A 88 -1.30 -2.19 -6.19
C GLU A 88 -0.04 -2.53 -5.39
N ASN A 89 0.10 -3.79 -4.97
CA ASN A 89 1.22 -4.29 -4.16
C ASN A 89 1.30 -3.70 -2.74
N THR A 90 0.16 -3.23 -2.21
CA THR A 90 0.03 -2.83 -0.81
C THR A 90 -0.08 -4.05 0.09
N HIS A 91 0.73 -4.12 1.15
CA HIS A 91 0.76 -5.21 2.13
C HIS A 91 0.17 -4.82 3.48
N TYR A 92 -0.02 -3.52 3.70
CA TYR A 92 -0.53 -2.96 4.95
C TYR A 92 -1.36 -1.75 4.61
N LEU A 93 -2.49 -1.62 5.27
CA LEU A 93 -3.53 -0.65 4.98
C LEU A 93 -4.16 -0.19 6.30
N VAL A 94 -4.32 1.12 6.46
CA VAL A 94 -5.03 1.71 7.58
C VAL A 94 -6.05 2.69 7.06
N TRP A 95 -7.30 2.51 7.43
CA TRP A 95 -8.33 3.52 7.24
C TRP A 95 -8.92 3.95 8.58
N LYS A 96 -9.37 5.20 8.60
CA LYS A 96 -10.16 5.75 9.69
C LYS A 96 -11.53 6.11 9.16
N ALA A 97 -12.56 5.66 9.85
CA ALA A 97 -13.94 6.04 9.64
C ALA A 97 -14.43 6.85 10.83
N ASP A 98 -15.10 7.96 10.54
CA ASP A 98 -15.81 8.76 11.52
C ASP A 98 -17.31 8.46 11.40
N THR A 99 -17.90 7.93 12.47
CA THR A 99 -19.29 7.44 12.46
C THR A 99 -20.31 8.55 12.28
N ASP A 100 -20.06 9.73 12.84
CA ASP A 100 -21.01 10.84 12.84
C ASP A 100 -20.87 11.70 11.59
N PHE A 101 -19.65 11.85 11.08
CA PHE A 101 -19.40 12.60 9.86
C PHE A 101 -19.45 11.75 8.58
N LYS A 102 -19.59 10.43 8.69
CA LYS A 102 -19.58 9.46 7.56
C LYS A 102 -18.37 9.64 6.65
N ARG A 103 -17.22 9.98 7.23
CA ARG A 103 -15.98 10.18 6.48
C ARG A 103 -15.12 8.94 6.62
N ILE A 104 -14.68 8.38 5.50
CA ILE A 104 -13.67 7.32 5.46
C ILE A 104 -12.43 7.91 4.82
N LYS A 105 -11.28 7.75 5.47
CA LYS A 105 -10.00 8.23 4.97
C LYS A 105 -8.96 7.13 5.04
N LEU A 106 -8.25 6.91 3.93
CA LEU A 106 -7.00 6.17 3.92
C LEU A 106 -5.94 6.98 4.67
N VAL A 107 -5.40 6.41 5.73
CA VAL A 107 -4.43 7.08 6.61
C VAL A 107 -3.01 6.65 6.29
N GLN A 108 -2.80 5.35 6.06
CA GLN A 108 -1.47 4.82 5.85
C GLN A 108 -1.52 3.53 5.04
N TYR A 109 -0.50 3.33 4.19
CA TYR A 109 -0.25 2.06 3.56
C TYR A 109 1.26 1.79 3.45
N PHE A 110 1.62 0.54 3.17
CA PHE A 110 3.01 0.15 2.92
C PHE A 110 3.11 -0.89 1.81
N THR A 111 4.13 -0.72 0.95
CA THR A 111 4.48 -1.66 -0.11
C THR A 111 5.90 -2.18 0.15
N VAL A 112 6.15 -3.46 -0.14
CA VAL A 112 7.40 -4.15 0.24
C VAL A 112 8.62 -3.60 -0.52
N HIS A 113 8.44 -3.02 -1.71
CA HIS A 113 9.52 -2.48 -2.55
C HIS A 113 9.60 -0.95 -2.56
N GLY A 114 8.86 -0.29 -1.68
CA GLY A 114 8.85 1.17 -1.57
C GLY A 114 8.18 1.62 -0.29
N ARG A 115 8.93 2.30 0.57
CA ARG A 115 8.37 3.03 1.72
C ARG A 115 7.67 4.29 1.19
N GLN A 116 6.46 4.15 0.65
CA GLN A 116 5.61 5.30 0.34
C GLN A 116 4.72 5.61 1.54
N ARG A 117 5.19 6.59 2.32
CA ARG A 117 4.41 7.25 3.36
C ARG A 117 3.60 8.33 2.65
N LEU A 118 2.33 8.09 2.35
CA LEU A 118 1.41 9.21 2.15
C LEU A 118 1.20 9.85 3.54
N LEU A 119 2.04 10.84 3.83
CA LEU A 119 1.73 11.86 4.84
C LEU A 119 0.58 12.68 4.26
N LEU A 120 -0.64 12.43 4.68
CA LEU A 120 -1.69 13.43 4.57
C LEU A 120 -1.90 14.05 5.94
N ASP A 121 -1.15 15.14 6.07
CA ASP A 121 -1.39 16.36 6.82
C ASP A 121 -1.79 16.31 8.29
N GLN A 122 -1.12 17.19 9.04
CA GLN A 122 -1.43 17.57 10.40
C GLN A 122 -2.70 18.43 10.45
N ASP A 123 -3.83 17.94 9.96
CA ASP A 123 -5.09 18.58 10.33
C ASP A 123 -5.56 17.96 11.63
N GLY A 124 -5.25 18.69 12.70
CA GLY A 124 -5.74 18.45 14.04
C GLY A 124 -7.22 18.10 14.02
N ILE A 125 -7.50 16.91 14.53
CA ILE A 125 -8.81 16.60 15.09
C ILE A 125 -8.83 17.41 16.39
N ALA A 126 -9.41 18.61 16.29
CA ALA A 126 -9.74 19.45 17.44
C ALA A 126 -10.88 18.82 18.25
#